data_AF-A0A0F9AG41-F1
#
_entry.id   AF-A0A0F9AG41-F1
#
_cell.length_a   1.000
_cell.length_b   1.000
_cell.length_c   1.000
_cell.angle_alpha   90.00
_cell.angle_beta   90.00
_cell.angle_gamma   90.00
#
_symmetry.space_group_name_H-M   'P 1'
#
loop_
_entity.id
_entity.type
_entity.pdbx_description
1 polymer ?
#
loop_
_entity_poly.entity_id
_entity_poly.type
_entity_poly.pdbx_seq_one_letter_code
_entity_poly.pdbx_strand_id
1 'polypeptide(L)'
;MPDFTDIVGQDSALGQLQQIAAGERRPHAYIFAGPTGVGRRTTALALGRLLLCEEPAGRANQAGLWGLAKSFRIRQGCSACQSCRMLRADTHPDLHIVHRQLARYHEDQGVRSRVMQELGIDVIRQFLIAPAYR
;
A
#
# COMPACT_ATOMS: atom_id res chain seq x y z
N MET A 1 1.55 11.37 0.59
CA MET A 1 1.01 10.01 0.36
C MET A 1 -0.28 10.11 -0.44
N PRO A 2 -0.45 9.35 -1.54
CA PRO A 2 -1.58 9.46 -2.47
C PRO A 2 -2.88 8.92 -1.87
N ASP A 3 -4.01 9.47 -2.32
CA ASP A 3 -5.36 8.96 -2.07
C ASP A 3 -5.90 8.19 -3.28
N PHE A 4 -6.98 7.41 -3.10
CA PHE A 4 -7.58 6.61 -4.18
C PHE A 4 -8.05 7.47 -5.36
N THR A 5 -8.48 8.70 -5.10
CA THR A 5 -8.93 9.63 -6.13
C THR A 5 -7.80 10.22 -6.98
N ASP A 6 -6.55 10.07 -6.54
CA ASP A 6 -5.39 10.59 -7.27
C ASP A 6 -4.89 9.60 -8.34
N ILE A 7 -5.45 8.39 -8.37
CA ILE A 7 -5.04 7.31 -9.27
C ILE A 7 -5.91 7.35 -10.52
N VAL A 8 -5.29 7.65 -11.65
CA VAL A 8 -5.99 7.84 -12.93
C VAL A 8 -5.84 6.62 -13.82
N GLY A 9 -6.93 6.23 -14.49
CA GLY A 9 -6.93 5.19 -15.53
C GLY A 9 -6.84 3.75 -15.01
N GLN A 10 -7.14 3.53 -13.73
CA GLN A 10 -7.09 2.20 -13.09
C GLN A 10 -8.47 1.77 -12.55
N ASP A 11 -9.55 2.19 -13.20
CA ASP A 11 -10.92 2.14 -12.64
C ASP A 11 -11.36 0.72 -12.24
N SER A 12 -11.00 -0.30 -13.02
CA SER A 12 -11.29 -1.70 -12.71
C SER A 12 -10.55 -2.20 -11.47
N ALA A 13 -9.25 -1.91 -11.37
CA ALA A 13 -8.46 -2.30 -10.21
C ALA A 13 -8.92 -1.57 -8.94
N LEU A 14 -9.19 -0.27 -9.04
CA LEU A 14 -9.71 0.52 -7.91
C LEU A 14 -11.10 0.05 -7.49
N GLY A 15 -11.99 -0.27 -8.44
CA GLY A 15 -13.31 -0.83 -8.17
C GLY A 15 -13.24 -2.14 -7.37
N GLN A 16 -12.38 -3.07 -7.79
CA GLN A 16 -12.16 -4.33 -7.06
C GLN A 16 -11.61 -4.09 -5.65
N LEU A 17 -10.61 -3.22 -5.50
CA LEU A 17 -10.05 -2.90 -4.18
C LEU A 17 -11.09 -2.29 -3.24
N GLN A 18 -11.98 -1.44 -3.76
CA GLN A 18 -13.05 -0.82 -3.00
C GLN A 18 -14.12 -1.82 -2.57
N GLN A 19 -14.47 -2.78 -3.42
CA GLN A 19 -15.36 -3.89 -3.06
C GLN A 19 -14.72 -4.75 -1.95
N ILE A 20 -13.45 -5.12 -2.09
CA ILE A 20 -12.70 -5.89 -1.09
C ILE A 20 -12.60 -5.13 0.24
N ALA A 21 -12.34 -3.83 0.20
CA ALA A 21 -12.25 -2.99 1.40
C ALA A 21 -13.61 -2.74 2.08
N ALA A 22 -14.71 -2.85 1.34
CA ALA A 22 -16.06 -2.75 1.88
C ALA A 22 -16.60 -4.09 2.41
N GLY A 23 -16.12 -5.22 1.87
CA GLY A 23 -16.51 -6.56 2.30
C GLY A 23 -15.84 -7.01 3.60
N GLU A 24 -16.28 -8.17 4.09
CA GLU A 24 -15.74 -8.80 5.30
C GLU A 24 -14.41 -9.53 5.06
N ARG A 25 -14.21 -10.04 3.83
CA ARG A 25 -13.03 -10.82 3.46
C ARG A 25 -11.98 -9.94 2.79
N ARG A 26 -10.82 -9.83 3.44
CA ARG A 26 -9.66 -9.11 2.92
C ARG A 26 -8.51 -10.10 2.69
N PRO A 27 -8.05 -10.28 1.44
CA PRO A 27 -6.80 -10.98 1.16
C PRO A 27 -5.63 -10.42 1.96
N HIS A 28 -4.76 -11.31 2.44
CA HIS A 28 -3.56 -10.95 3.20
C HIS A 28 -2.38 -10.53 2.31
N ALA A 29 -2.48 -10.77 1.00
CA ALA A 29 -1.46 -10.44 0.02
C ALA A 29 -2.08 -9.94 -1.27
N TYR A 30 -1.43 -8.93 -1.87
CA TYR A 30 -1.83 -8.35 -3.15
C TYR A 30 -0.61 -8.24 -4.06
N ILE A 31 -0.78 -8.57 -5.34
CA ILE A 31 0.22 -8.35 -6.38
C ILE A 31 -0.29 -7.25 -7.30
N PHE A 32 0.42 -6.13 -7.33
CA PHE A 32 0.15 -5.04 -8.27
C PHE A 32 1.01 -5.22 -9.52
N ALA A 33 0.42 -5.74 -10.59
CA ALA A 33 1.10 -5.99 -11.86
C ALA A 33 0.76 -4.92 -12.91
N GLY A 34 1.68 -4.71 -13.87
CA GLY A 34 1.51 -3.74 -14.95
C GLY A 34 2.82 -3.07 -15.37
N PRO A 35 2.79 -2.28 -16.47
CA PRO A 35 3.98 -1.63 -17.00
C PRO A 35 4.57 -0.60 -16.02
N THR A 36 5.83 -0.23 -16.26
CA THR A 36 6.48 0.83 -15.48
C THR A 36 5.72 2.15 -15.64
N GLY A 37 5.53 2.87 -14.54
CA GLY A 37 4.82 4.15 -14.54
C GLY A 37 3.29 4.08 -14.37
N VAL A 38 2.67 2.90 -14.45
CA VAL A 38 1.19 2.73 -14.37
C VAL A 38 0.58 3.05 -12.98
N GLY A 39 1.40 3.36 -11.98
CA GLY A 39 0.91 3.70 -10.64
C GLY A 39 0.84 2.53 -9.64
N ARG A 40 1.46 1.37 -9.92
CA ARG A 40 1.49 0.20 -9.00
C ARG A 40 1.79 0.55 -7.54
N ARG A 41 2.90 1.27 -7.30
CA ARG A 41 3.30 1.73 -5.96
C ARG A 41 2.30 2.72 -5.39
N THR A 42 1.81 3.65 -6.20
CA THR A 42 0.81 4.65 -5.80
C THR A 42 -0.46 3.98 -5.28
N THR A 43 -0.97 2.98 -6.01
CA THR A 43 -2.15 2.20 -5.63
C THR A 43 -1.91 1.38 -4.36
N ALA A 44 -0.75 0.72 -4.24
CA ALA A 44 -0.39 -0.02 -3.05
C ALA A 44 -0.35 0.88 -1.79
N LEU A 45 0.22 2.09 -1.91
CA LEU A 45 0.26 3.07 -0.82
C LEU A 45 -1.13 3.60 -0.49
N ALA A 46 -1.98 3.89 -1.48
CA ALA A 46 -3.35 4.33 -1.23
C ALA A 46 -4.17 3.25 -0.48
N LEU A 47 -4.00 1.98 -0.84
CA LEU A 47 -4.60 0.86 -0.10
C LEU A 47 -4.05 0.76 1.33
N GLY A 48 -2.73 0.82 1.51
CA GLY A 48 -2.12 0.81 2.84
C GLY A 48 -2.63 1.96 3.71
N ARG A 49 -2.80 3.15 3.14
CA ARG A 49 -3.39 4.31 3.81
C ARG A 49 -4.81 4.05 4.28
N LEU A 50 -5.64 3.43 3.44
CA LEU A 50 -7.02 3.07 3.78
C LEU A 50 -7.03 2.04 4.93
N LEU A 51 -6.16 1.04 4.90
CA LEU A 51 -6.11 -0.03 5.90
C LEU A 51 -5.61 0.44 7.27
N LEU A 52 -4.65 1.37 7.30
CA LEU A 52 -4.05 1.88 8.54
C LEU A 52 -4.81 3.07 9.14
N CYS A 53 -5.70 3.70 8.38
CA CYS A 53 -6.46 4.85 8.85
C CYS A 53 -7.45 4.46 9.96
N GLU A 54 -7.37 5.18 11.08
CA GLU A 54 -8.29 5.05 12.24
C GLU A 54 -9.77 5.28 11.84
N GLU A 55 -10.02 6.32 11.05
CA GLU A 55 -11.38 6.69 10.64
C GLU A 55 -11.46 6.86 9.12
N PRO A 56 -11.65 5.80 8.33
CA PRO A 56 -11.74 5.92 6.88
C PRO A 56 -12.89 6.82 6.44
N ALA A 57 -12.60 7.75 5.51
CA ALA A 57 -13.61 8.63 4.95
C ALA A 57 -14.18 8.05 3.64
N GLY A 58 -15.49 8.16 3.46
CA GLY A 58 -16.16 7.85 2.19
C GLY A 58 -16.32 9.10 1.33
N ARG A 59 -15.87 9.08 0.07
CA ARG A 59 -16.19 10.11 -0.95
C ARG A 59 -17.17 9.59 -1.98
N ALA A 60 -17.90 10.49 -2.63
CA ALA A 60 -18.79 10.12 -3.72
C ALA A 60 -18.01 9.49 -4.88
N ASN A 61 -18.55 8.43 -5.49
CA ASN A 61 -17.99 7.78 -6.66
C ASN A 61 -18.22 8.62 -7.94
N GLN A 62 -17.65 9.83 -7.97
CA GLN A 62 -17.77 10.75 -9.11
C GLN A 62 -17.04 10.22 -10.35
N ALA A 63 -15.93 9.49 -10.14
CA ALA A 63 -15.12 8.91 -11.20
C ALA A 63 -15.81 7.71 -11.90
N GLY A 64 -16.88 7.15 -11.33
CA GLY A 64 -17.58 6.02 -11.92
C GLY A 64 -16.71 4.76 -11.98
N LEU A 65 -16.06 4.42 -10.86
CA LEU A 65 -15.21 3.23 -10.80
C LEU A 65 -15.98 1.98 -11.26
N TRP A 66 -15.30 1.17 -12.07
CA TRP A 66 -15.89 -0.01 -12.70
C TRP A 66 -16.41 -1.01 -11.65
N GLY A 67 -17.58 -1.60 -11.91
CA GLY A 67 -18.20 -2.57 -11.02
C GLY A 67 -18.83 -1.98 -9.75
N LEU A 68 -18.88 -0.64 -9.61
CA LEU A 68 -19.49 0.04 -8.47
C LEU A 68 -20.68 0.90 -8.88
N ALA A 69 -21.72 0.92 -8.04
CA ALA A 69 -22.86 1.81 -8.22
C ALA A 69 -22.42 3.29 -8.07
N LYS A 70 -23.13 4.20 -8.75
CA LYS A 70 -22.90 5.66 -8.57
C LYS A 70 -23.14 6.13 -7.13
N SER A 71 -24.04 5.46 -6.41
CA SER A 71 -24.32 5.71 -4.99
C SER A 71 -23.25 5.15 -4.04
N PHE A 72 -22.34 4.31 -4.53
CA PHE A 72 -21.29 3.73 -3.71
C PHE A 72 -20.33 4.82 -3.23
N ARG A 73 -19.90 4.73 -1.96
CA ARG A 73 -18.94 5.67 -1.36
C ARG A 73 -17.55 5.06 -1.37
N ILE A 74 -16.63 5.68 -2.11
CA ILE A 74 -15.22 5.31 -2.20
C ILE A 74 -14.56 5.54 -0.84
N ARG A 75 -14.11 4.45 -0.20
CA ARG A 75 -13.38 4.48 1.06
C ARG A 75 -11.91 4.86 0.82
N GLN A 76 -11.40 5.75 1.65
CA GLN A 76 -10.00 6.17 1.63
C GLN A 76 -9.58 6.67 3.02
N GLY A 77 -8.29 6.94 3.24
CA GLY A 77 -7.84 7.52 4.50
C GLY A 77 -8.38 8.94 4.71
N CYS A 78 -8.81 9.30 5.93
CA CYS A 78 -9.41 10.61 6.22
C CYS A 78 -8.45 11.79 6.08
N SER A 79 -7.14 11.52 6.06
CA SER A 79 -6.08 12.51 5.91
C SER A 79 -5.80 13.38 7.16
N ALA A 80 -6.63 13.29 8.19
CA ALA A 80 -6.56 14.15 9.39
C ALA A 80 -6.15 13.42 10.67
N CYS A 81 -6.44 12.12 10.81
CA CYS A 81 -6.09 11.32 11.99
C CYS A 81 -4.57 11.19 12.18
N GLN A 82 -4.15 10.78 13.37
CA GLN A 82 -2.72 10.65 13.70
C GLN A 82 -2.02 9.67 12.77
N SER A 83 -2.61 8.48 12.55
CA SER A 83 -2.09 7.52 11.58
C SER A 83 -1.90 8.14 10.18
N CYS A 84 -2.90 8.84 9.64
CA CYS A 84 -2.80 9.49 8.33
C CYS A 84 -1.71 10.58 8.27
N ARG A 85 -1.43 11.27 9.38
CA ARG A 85 -0.33 12.24 9.48
C ARG A 85 1.03 11.55 9.46
N MET A 86 1.21 10.48 10.22
CA MET A 86 2.46 9.69 10.24
C MET A 86 2.74 9.04 8.88
N LEU A 87 1.70 8.51 8.22
CA LEU A 87 1.78 7.99 6.86
C LEU A 87 2.23 9.05 5.85
N ARG A 88 1.77 10.30 5.98
CA ARG A 88 2.24 11.40 5.14
C ARG A 88 3.70 11.77 5.39
N ALA A 89 4.17 11.61 6.62
CA ALA A 89 5.55 11.86 7.02
C ALA A 89 6.49 10.67 6.75
N ASP A 90 5.98 9.54 6.25
CA ASP A 90 6.74 8.28 6.05
C ASP A 90 7.33 7.70 7.35
N THR A 91 6.62 7.90 8.47
CA THR A 91 7.05 7.48 9.83
C THR A 91 6.04 6.58 10.53
N HIS A 92 5.05 6.05 9.81
CA HIS A 92 4.05 5.18 10.42
C HIS A 92 4.66 3.84 10.85
N PRO A 93 4.53 3.42 12.12
CA PRO A 93 5.20 2.22 12.63
C PRO A 93 4.80 0.95 11.89
N ASP A 94 3.52 0.84 11.49
CA ASP A 94 3.00 -0.35 10.81
C ASP A 94 3.16 -0.32 9.27
N LEU A 95 3.67 0.77 8.68
CA LEU A 95 3.94 0.83 7.25
C LEU A 95 5.42 0.58 6.99
N HIS A 96 5.72 -0.62 6.51
CA HIS A 96 7.09 -1.00 6.15
C HIS A 96 7.27 -1.02 4.64
N ILE A 97 8.22 -0.23 4.14
CA ILE A 97 8.60 -0.22 2.71
C ILE A 97 9.91 -0.99 2.56
N VAL A 98 9.81 -2.21 2.04
CA VAL A 98 10.99 -3.04 1.76
C VAL A 98 11.37 -2.90 0.28
N HIS A 99 12.61 -2.48 0.02
CA HIS A 99 13.16 -2.34 -1.32
C HIS A 99 14.57 -2.91 -1.42
N ARG A 100 15.03 -3.22 -2.65
CA ARG A 100 16.32 -3.89 -2.91
C ARG A 100 17.56 -3.19 -2.32
N GLN A 101 17.51 -1.89 -2.06
CA GLN A 101 18.61 -1.13 -1.45
C GLN A 101 18.84 -1.52 0.01
N LEU A 102 17.85 -2.08 0.72
CA LEU A 102 17.98 -2.46 2.13
C LEU A 102 18.99 -3.59 2.34
N ALA A 103 19.27 -4.39 1.31
CA ALA A 103 20.33 -5.40 1.35
C ALA A 103 21.69 -4.82 1.77
N ARG A 104 21.95 -3.52 1.54
CA ARG A 104 23.20 -2.84 1.92
C ARG A 104 23.42 -2.81 3.44
N TYR A 105 22.33 -2.80 4.19
CA TYR A 105 22.32 -2.69 5.65
C TYR A 105 22.06 -4.04 6.34
N HIS A 106 22.09 -5.14 5.58
CA HIS A 106 21.88 -6.48 6.12
C HIS A 106 23.07 -6.93 6.97
N GLU A 107 22.84 -7.72 8.02
CA GLU A 107 23.88 -8.19 8.94
C GLU A 107 24.84 -9.17 8.24
N ASP A 108 24.30 -10.09 7.43
CA ASP A 108 25.09 -11.02 6.61
C ASP A 108 25.81 -10.32 5.43
N GLN A 109 27.11 -10.54 5.30
CA GLN A 109 27.94 -10.06 4.19
C GLN A 109 27.57 -10.67 2.83
N GLY A 110 27.13 -11.93 2.80
CA GLY A 110 26.69 -12.62 1.59
C GLY A 110 25.40 -12.03 1.00
N VAL A 111 24.53 -11.48 1.85
CA VAL A 111 23.35 -10.72 1.40
C VAL A 111 23.75 -9.32 0.93
N ARG A 112 24.67 -8.66 1.64
CA ARG A 112 25.21 -7.34 1.26
C ARG A 112 25.91 -7.34 -0.11
N SER A 113 26.53 -8.44 -0.52
CA SER A 113 27.18 -8.52 -1.84
C SER A 113 26.21 -8.59 -3.03
N ARG A 114 24.91 -8.85 -2.78
CA ARG A 114 23.85 -8.99 -3.80
C ARG A 114 22.94 -7.76 -3.93
N VAL A 115 23.37 -6.61 -3.42
CA VAL A 115 22.62 -5.35 -3.47
C VAL A 115 22.27 -4.99 -4.92
N MET A 116 21.05 -4.47 -5.12
CA MET A 116 20.45 -4.09 -6.42
C MET A 116 20.08 -5.24 -7.37
N GLN A 117 20.49 -6.48 -7.13
CA GLN A 117 20.19 -7.61 -8.01
C GLN A 117 18.75 -8.09 -7.81
N GLU A 118 18.40 -8.47 -6.57
CA GLU A 118 17.08 -9.04 -6.24
C GLU A 118 16.59 -8.57 -4.87
N LEU A 119 15.28 -8.61 -4.65
CA LEU A 119 14.70 -8.47 -3.32
C LEU A 119 14.68 -9.84 -2.64
N GLY A 120 15.80 -10.22 -2.01
CA GLY A 120 15.95 -11.51 -1.35
C GLY A 120 15.06 -11.66 -0.10
N ILE A 121 14.67 -12.90 0.21
CA ILE A 121 13.86 -13.23 1.38
C ILE A 121 14.53 -12.82 2.71
N ASP A 122 15.86 -12.83 2.77
CA ASP A 122 16.61 -12.46 3.98
C ASP A 122 16.45 -10.98 4.33
N VAL A 123 16.35 -10.11 3.31
CA VAL A 123 16.04 -8.69 3.48
C VAL A 123 14.64 -8.52 4.11
N ILE A 124 13.65 -9.27 3.63
CA ILE A 124 12.30 -9.24 4.20
C ILE A 124 12.33 -9.73 5.66
N ARG A 125 13.05 -10.82 5.93
CA ARG A 125 13.17 -11.37 7.28
C ARG A 125 13.79 -10.37 8.27
N GLN A 126 14.90 -9.74 7.91
CA GLN A 126 15.58 -8.79 8.81
C GLN A 126 14.80 -7.49 9.01
N PHE A 127 14.22 -6.92 7.94
CA PHE A 127 13.66 -5.57 7.99
C PHE A 127 12.14 -5.52 8.21
N LEU A 128 11.42 -6.63 8.05
CA LEU A 128 9.97 -6.70 8.26
C LEU A 128 9.61 -7.70 9.36
N ILE A 129 10.08 -8.95 9.24
CA ILE A 129 9.62 -10.03 10.12
C ILE A 129 10.24 -9.88 11.52
N ALA A 130 11.56 -9.79 11.64
CA ALA A 130 12.24 -9.72 12.93
C ALA A 130 11.81 -8.52 13.80
N PRO A 131 11.56 -7.31 13.26
CA PRO A 131 11.02 -6.21 14.04
C PRO A 131 9.58 -6.43 14.53
N ALA A 132 8.75 -7.15 13.77
CA ALA A 132 7.36 -7.40 14.13
C ALA A 132 7.18 -8.38 15.31
N TYR A 133 8.21 -9.16 15.63
CA TYR A 133 8.22 -10.12 16.76
C TYR A 133 8.99 -9.62 17.99
N ARG A 134 9.45 -8.36 17.99
CA ARG A 134 10.18 -7.74 19.10
C ARG A 134 9.28 -6.81 19.90
#